data_AF-A0A957P6E9-F1
#
_entry.id   AF-A0A957P6E9-F1
#
_cell.length_a   1.000
_cell.length_b   1.000
_cell.length_c   1.000
_cell.angle_alpha   90.00
_cell.angle_beta   90.00
_cell.angle_gamma   90.00
#
_symmetry.space_group_name_H-M   'P 1'
#
loop_
_entity.id
_entity.type
_entity.pdbx_description
1 polymer ?
#
loop_
_entity_poly.entity_id
_entity_poly.type
_entity_poly.pdbx_seq_one_letter_code
_entity_poly.pdbx_strand_id
1 'polypeptide(L)'
;MSYHFARIFHPQARTNGFKILTMLVTSALVLALLPSVAAPQTKVQAQTIDDEIVYIDGAGVIRVLDTNQAGTKLIQWFSDEDGFYDFALGDVNNDGDQEIIGIKGTGAAGKLVVY
;
A
#
# COMPACT_ATOMS: atom_id res chain seq x y z
N MET A 1 -14.35 -73.51 53.87
CA MET A 1 -15.46 -72.57 53.63
C MET A 1 -15.12 -71.77 52.38
N SER A 2 -15.88 -71.95 51.30
CA SER A 2 -15.67 -71.24 50.04
C SER A 2 -16.89 -70.38 49.78
N TYR A 3 -16.69 -69.06 49.65
CA TYR A 3 -17.78 -68.13 49.31
C TYR A 3 -17.66 -67.76 47.83
N HIS A 4 -18.65 -68.18 47.05
CA HIS A 4 -18.83 -67.70 45.68
C HIS A 4 -19.57 -66.35 45.73
N PHE A 5 -18.98 -65.33 45.12
CA PHE A 5 -19.65 -64.05 44.89
C PHE A 5 -19.92 -63.88 43.39
N ALA A 6 -21.20 -63.86 43.00
CA ALA A 6 -21.64 -63.53 41.65
C ALA A 6 -21.91 -62.02 41.54
N ARG A 7 -21.41 -61.37 40.49
CA ARG A 7 -21.61 -59.94 40.23
C ARG A 7 -22.76 -59.77 39.24
N ILE A 8 -23.85 -59.13 39.67
CA ILE A 8 -24.98 -58.77 38.80
C ILE A 8 -24.58 -57.51 38.02
N PHE A 9 -24.61 -57.56 36.69
CA PHE A 9 -24.46 -56.38 35.83
C PHE A 9 -25.83 -55.71 35.64
N HIS A 10 -25.90 -54.42 35.95
CA HIS A 10 -27.00 -53.55 35.50
C HIS A 10 -26.48 -52.69 34.33
N PRO A 11 -27.07 -52.76 33.12
CA PRO A 11 -26.78 -51.79 32.08
C PRO A 11 -27.56 -50.49 32.38
N GLN A 12 -26.87 -49.45 32.82
CA GLN A 12 -27.44 -48.09 32.85
C GLN A 12 -27.24 -47.42 31.48
N ALA A 13 -28.32 -46.80 31.02
CA ALA A 13 -28.56 -46.37 29.65
C ALA A 13 -27.55 -45.35 29.11
N ARG A 14 -27.12 -45.56 27.86
CA ARG A 14 -26.22 -44.67 27.12
C ARG A 14 -27.02 -43.81 26.12
N THR A 15 -27.74 -42.80 26.61
CA THR A 15 -28.58 -41.91 25.76
C THR A 15 -28.13 -40.44 25.74
N ASN A 16 -27.05 -40.08 26.44
CA ASN A 16 -26.63 -38.68 26.58
C ASN A 16 -25.73 -38.15 25.44
N GLY A 17 -25.09 -39.04 24.67
CA GLY A 17 -24.15 -38.62 23.62
C GLY A 17 -24.82 -37.94 22.41
N PHE A 18 -26.03 -38.38 22.05
CA PHE A 18 -26.72 -37.88 20.86
C PHE A 18 -27.24 -36.45 21.02
N LYS A 19 -27.66 -36.07 22.25
CA LYS A 19 -28.20 -34.73 22.57
C LYS A 19 -27.12 -33.65 22.62
N ILE A 20 -25.92 -33.99 23.11
CA ILE A 20 -24.79 -33.05 23.18
C ILE A 20 -24.28 -32.73 21.76
N LEU A 21 -24.27 -33.73 20.87
CA LEU A 21 -23.85 -33.55 19.49
C LEU A 21 -24.84 -32.69 18.68
N THR A 22 -26.15 -32.88 18.88
CA THR A 22 -27.15 -32.04 18.18
C THR A 22 -27.10 -30.59 18.63
N MET A 23 -26.85 -30.32 19.91
CA MET A 23 -26.77 -28.95 20.45
C MET A 23 -25.51 -28.19 20.00
N LEU A 24 -24.39 -28.89 19.81
CA LEU A 24 -23.15 -28.32 19.27
C LEU A 24 -23.28 -27.95 17.79
N VAL A 25 -23.96 -28.80 17.00
CA VAL A 25 -24.18 -28.56 15.57
C VAL A 25 -25.14 -27.39 15.33
N THR A 26 -26.19 -27.24 16.14
CA THR A 26 -27.11 -26.10 16.02
C THR A 26 -26.48 -24.77 16.45
N SER A 27 -25.65 -24.76 17.50
CA SER A 27 -24.92 -23.53 17.90
C SER A 27 -23.93 -23.07 16.84
N ALA A 28 -23.22 -23.99 16.19
CA ALA A 28 -22.27 -23.65 15.13
C ALA A 28 -22.97 -23.08 13.88
N LEU A 29 -24.18 -23.56 13.57
CA LEU A 29 -24.96 -23.09 12.41
C LEU A 29 -25.53 -21.68 12.63
N VAL A 30 -25.93 -21.33 13.85
CA VAL A 30 -26.43 -19.98 14.18
C VAL A 30 -25.33 -18.92 14.10
N LEU A 31 -24.08 -19.27 14.44
CA LEU A 31 -22.96 -18.33 14.39
C LEU A 31 -22.51 -18.00 12.95
N ALA A 32 -22.76 -18.90 12.00
CA ALA A 32 -22.41 -18.71 10.59
C ALA A 32 -23.40 -17.84 9.79
N LEU A 33 -24.57 -17.52 10.37
CA LEU A 33 -25.61 -16.69 9.76
C LEU A 33 -25.55 -15.22 10.16
N LEU A 34 -24.56 -14.83 10.99
CA LEU A 34 -24.39 -13.43 11.37
C LEU A 34 -23.83 -12.63 10.18
N PRO A 35 -24.43 -11.48 9.82
CA PRO A 35 -23.86 -10.61 8.81
C PRO A 35 -22.49 -10.13 9.29
N SER A 36 -21.43 -10.45 8.53
CA SER A 36 -20.12 -9.84 8.73
C SER A 36 -20.24 -8.38 8.31
N VAL A 37 -20.28 -7.46 9.28
CA VAL A 37 -20.12 -6.04 8.99
C VAL A 37 -18.65 -5.87 8.62
N ALA A 38 -18.38 -5.69 7.32
CA ALA A 38 -17.03 -5.39 6.87
C ALA A 38 -16.56 -4.14 7.60
N ALA A 39 -15.47 -4.25 8.36
CA ALA A 39 -14.85 -3.09 8.98
C ALA A 39 -14.52 -2.10 7.85
N PRO A 40 -14.80 -0.79 8.03
CA PRO A 40 -14.36 0.21 7.06
C PRO A 40 -12.84 0.14 6.99
N GLN A 41 -12.33 -0.47 5.93
CA GLN A 41 -10.93 -0.35 5.59
C GLN A 41 -10.77 1.04 5.01
N THR A 42 -10.46 2.00 5.88
CA THR A 42 -9.88 3.26 5.44
C THR A 42 -8.63 2.88 4.66
N LYS A 43 -8.67 2.98 3.34
CA LYS A 43 -7.44 3.05 2.55
C LYS A 43 -6.74 4.30 3.06
N VAL A 44 -5.80 4.11 3.98
CA VAL A 44 -4.71 5.07 4.09
C VAL A 44 -3.97 4.89 2.79
N GLN A 45 -4.36 5.66 1.77
CA GLN A 45 -3.50 5.90 0.63
C GLN A 45 -2.22 6.42 1.30
N ALA A 46 -1.16 5.61 1.33
CA ALA A 46 0.15 6.17 1.59
C ALA A 46 0.24 7.32 0.59
N GLN A 47 0.32 8.55 1.10
CA GLN A 47 0.69 9.67 0.27
C GLN A 47 2.04 9.23 -0.28
N THR A 48 2.06 8.80 -1.54
CA THR A 48 3.31 8.57 -2.24
C THR A 48 3.86 9.97 -2.33
N ILE A 49 4.68 10.33 -1.35
CA ILE A 49 5.46 11.55 -1.41
C ILE A 49 6.45 11.26 -2.51
N ASP A 50 6.02 11.49 -3.74
CA ASP A 50 6.80 11.34 -4.96
C ASP A 50 7.68 12.58 -5.08
N ASP A 51 8.57 12.73 -4.09
CA ASP A 51 9.51 13.82 -4.06
C ASP A 51 10.62 13.51 -5.07
N GLU A 52 10.61 14.26 -6.16
CA GLU A 52 11.64 14.26 -7.17
C GLU A 52 12.66 15.37 -6.87
N ILE A 53 13.93 15.12 -7.20
CA ILE A 53 14.98 16.15 -7.15
C ILE A 53 15.23 16.64 -8.57
N VAL A 54 14.99 17.93 -8.79
CA VAL A 54 15.39 18.63 -10.01
C VAL A 54 16.76 19.27 -9.81
N TYR A 55 17.69 19.05 -10.73
CA TYR A 55 19.02 19.65 -10.69
C TYR A 55 19.60 19.89 -12.08
N ILE A 56 20.59 20.77 -12.16
CA ILE A 56 21.38 21.01 -13.37
C ILE A 56 22.71 20.28 -13.23
N ASP A 57 23.08 19.48 -14.23
CA ASP A 57 24.36 18.78 -14.25
C ASP A 57 25.52 19.63 -14.81
N GLY A 58 26.73 19.07 -14.85
CA GLY A 58 27.91 19.77 -15.34
C GLY A 58 27.90 20.14 -16.83
N ALA A 59 26.97 19.59 -17.62
CA ALA A 59 26.75 19.94 -19.02
C ALA A 59 25.66 21.01 -19.19
N GLY A 60 25.03 21.47 -18.10
CA GLY A 60 23.91 22.41 -18.14
C GLY A 60 22.61 21.75 -18.58
N VAL A 61 22.46 20.43 -18.37
CA VAL A 61 21.22 19.67 -18.64
C VAL A 61 20.41 19.58 -17.35
N ILE A 62 19.11 19.87 -17.43
CA ILE A 62 18.19 19.67 -16.31
C ILE A 62 17.88 18.18 -16.19
N ARG A 63 17.93 17.64 -14.98
CA ARG A 63 17.64 16.24 -14.67
C ARG A 63 16.63 16.14 -13.54
N VAL A 64 15.75 15.14 -13.65
CA VAL A 64 14.76 14.79 -12.62
C VAL A 64 15.11 13.42 -12.07
N LEU A 65 15.42 13.38 -10.79
CA LEU A 65 15.79 12.19 -10.03
C LEU A 65 14.62 11.76 -9.16
N ASP A 66 14.12 10.55 -9.37
CA ASP A 66 13.14 9.92 -8.48
C ASP A 66 13.91 9.30 -7.30
N THR A 67 13.68 9.82 -6.09
CA THR A 67 14.36 9.37 -4.87
C THR A 67 13.71 8.16 -4.20
N ASN A 68 12.51 7.80 -4.65
CA ASN A 68 11.72 6.70 -4.11
C ASN A 68 11.87 5.41 -4.92
N GLN A 69 12.36 5.48 -6.16
CA GLN A 69 12.67 4.29 -6.94
C GLN A 69 13.91 3.54 -6.43
N ALA A 70 13.68 2.32 -5.94
CA ALA A 70 14.74 1.37 -5.64
C ALA A 70 15.19 0.63 -6.92
N GLY A 71 16.45 0.79 -7.33
CA GLY A 71 17.00 0.08 -8.49
C GLY A 71 18.12 0.83 -9.21
N THR A 72 18.41 0.43 -10.46
CA THR A 72 19.50 1.01 -11.27
C THR A 72 19.11 2.25 -12.07
N LYS A 73 17.82 2.59 -12.15
CA LYS A 73 17.33 3.76 -12.88
C LYS A 73 16.87 4.82 -11.89
N LEU A 74 17.81 5.66 -11.51
CA LEU A 74 17.61 6.78 -10.59
C LEU A 74 17.03 8.02 -11.30
N ILE A 75 17.33 8.20 -12.59
CA ILE A 75 16.89 9.37 -13.39
C ILE A 75 15.66 9.00 -14.21
N GLN A 76 14.59 9.78 -14.06
CA GLN A 76 13.32 9.59 -14.77
C GLN A 76 13.28 10.37 -16.08
N TRP A 77 13.82 11.60 -16.08
CA TRP A 77 13.79 12.52 -17.21
C TRP A 77 15.01 13.44 -17.27
N PHE A 78 15.31 13.96 -18.46
CA PHE A 78 16.30 15.01 -18.69
C PHE A 78 15.84 15.94 -19.83
N SER A 79 16.26 17.21 -19.78
CA SER A 79 15.95 18.19 -20.81
C SER A 79 16.55 17.82 -22.16
N ASP A 80 15.85 18.15 -23.24
CA ASP A 80 16.32 17.99 -24.62
C ASP A 80 17.35 19.06 -25.03
N GLU A 81 17.28 20.23 -24.39
CA GLU A 81 18.28 21.30 -24.50
C GLU A 81 19.32 21.27 -23.35
N ASP A 82 20.48 21.89 -23.59
CA ASP A 82 21.57 22.11 -22.63
C ASP A 82 21.82 23.62 -22.37
N GLY A 83 22.86 23.93 -21.59
CA GLY A 83 23.30 25.31 -21.32
C GLY A 83 22.45 26.07 -20.30
N PHE A 84 21.62 25.36 -19.53
CA PHE A 84 20.93 25.91 -18.37
C PHE A 84 21.93 26.23 -17.26
N TYR A 85 21.70 27.33 -16.55
CA TYR A 85 22.52 27.72 -15.40
C TYR A 85 21.69 28.01 -14.14
N ASP A 86 20.37 28.13 -14.29
CA ASP A 86 19.44 28.34 -13.18
C ASP A 86 18.06 27.80 -13.56
N PHE A 87 17.23 27.51 -12.56
CA PHE A 87 15.86 27.10 -12.75
C PHE A 87 14.98 27.44 -11.54
N ALA A 88 13.68 27.49 -11.76
CA ALA A 88 12.67 27.53 -10.71
C ALA A 88 11.57 26.50 -10.99
N LEU A 89 10.82 26.14 -9.96
CA LEU A 89 9.62 25.31 -10.08
C LEU A 89 8.38 26.15 -9.83
N GLY A 90 7.31 25.91 -10.58
CA GLY A 90 6.04 26.58 -10.36
C GLY A 90 4.93 26.02 -11.22
N ASP A 91 3.73 25.99 -10.67
CA ASP A 91 2.50 25.64 -11.38
C ASP A 91 2.04 26.89 -12.16
N VAL A 92 2.47 27.00 -13.42
CA VAL A 92 2.21 28.18 -14.27
C VAL A 92 0.94 28.02 -15.11
N ASN A 93 0.41 26.80 -15.19
CA ASN A 93 -0.80 26.48 -15.96
C ASN A 93 -2.04 26.22 -15.06
N ASN A 94 -1.86 26.14 -13.73
CA ASN A 94 -2.85 25.87 -12.70
C ASN A 94 -3.53 24.49 -12.86
N ASP A 95 -2.78 23.45 -13.19
CA ASP A 95 -3.26 22.07 -13.22
C ASP A 95 -2.95 21.26 -11.93
N GLY A 96 -2.11 21.82 -11.05
CA GLY A 96 -1.75 21.25 -9.76
C GLY A 96 -0.39 20.54 -9.75
N ASP A 97 0.28 20.38 -10.90
CA ASP A 97 1.64 19.90 -11.00
C ASP A 97 2.64 21.07 -11.16
N GLN A 98 3.91 20.88 -10.78
CA GLN A 98 4.92 21.94 -10.93
C GLN A 98 5.65 21.80 -12.27
N GLU A 99 5.67 22.85 -13.08
CA GLU A 99 6.54 22.96 -14.24
C GLU A 99 7.99 23.33 -13.87
N ILE A 100 8.94 22.95 -14.73
CA ILE A 100 10.34 23.36 -14.61
C ILE A 100 10.60 24.56 -15.52
N ILE A 101 11.00 25.68 -14.93
CA ILE A 101 11.29 26.93 -15.64
C ILE A 101 12.81 27.12 -15.66
N GLY A 102 13.44 26.74 -16.76
CA GLY A 102 14.89 26.83 -16.96
C GLY A 102 15.35 28.15 -17.58
N ILE A 103 16.49 28.65 -17.12
CA ILE A 103 17.16 29.85 -17.66
C ILE A 103 18.44 29.44 -18.38
N LYS A 104 18.59 29.86 -19.64
CA LYS A 104 19.79 29.65 -20.46
C LYS A 104 20.15 30.87 -21.30
N GLY A 105 21.41 30.93 -21.76
CA GLY A 105 21.94 32.07 -22.52
C GLY A 105 22.19 33.30 -21.65
N THR A 106 22.83 34.34 -22.19
CA THR A 106 23.17 35.55 -21.43
C THR A 106 22.86 36.83 -22.20
N GLY A 107 22.62 37.92 -21.47
CA GLY A 107 22.31 39.22 -22.06
C GLY A 107 21.06 39.18 -22.95
N ALA A 108 21.17 39.73 -24.16
CA ALA A 108 20.06 39.74 -25.12
C ALA A 108 19.70 38.35 -25.69
N ALA A 109 20.54 37.33 -25.47
CA ALA A 109 20.28 35.95 -25.89
C ALA A 109 19.70 35.08 -24.75
N GLY A 110 19.39 35.67 -23.59
CA GLY A 110 18.73 34.96 -22.49
C GLY A 110 17.37 34.41 -22.92
N LYS A 111 17.10 33.15 -22.59
CA LYS A 111 15.86 32.43 -22.91
C LYS A 111 15.33 31.77 -21.63
N LEU A 112 14.01 31.84 -21.47
CA LEU A 112 13.26 30.99 -20.55
C LEU A 112 12.69 29.81 -21.33
N VAL A 113 12.82 28.61 -20.78
CA VAL A 113 12.23 27.37 -21.30
C VAL A 113 11.37 26.79 -20.19
N VAL A 114 10.14 26.40 -20.53
CA VAL A 114 9.19 25.79 -19.58
C VAL A 114 8.90 24.37 -20.07
N TYR A 115 9.03 23.41 -19.16
CA TYR A 115 8.68 22.01 -19.36
C TYR A 115 7.49 21.66 -18.49
#